data_AF-A0A1C6A8X9-F1
#
_entry.id   AF-A0A1C6A8X9-F1
#
_cell.length_a   1.000
_cell.length_b   1.000
_cell.length_c   1.000
_cell.angle_alpha   90.00
_cell.angle_beta   90.00
_cell.angle_gamma   90.00
#
_symmetry.space_group_name_H-M   'P 1'
#
loop_
_entity.id
_entity.type
_entity.pdbx_description
1 polymer ?
#
loop_
_entity_poly.entity_id
_entity_poly.type
_entity_poly.pdbx_seq_one_letter_code
_entity_poly.pdbx_strand_id
1 'polypeptide(L)'
;MGYPKTGNEVYVSFSLSNTMFSGIGKGTITRELVSVDYLKDLFQKYGVIVSAKPEQRRLLELVNEAYGLGLEIPDTLKLARLSEKNRRLVLISVQGLKRVNGSLLPSYSEEEFQEATFEFVKYYVQSRHYDDLVAENNKLKSDLESEIAWRTRTTADE
;
A
#
# COMPACT_ATOMS: atom_id res chain seq x y z
N MET A 1 -9.26 6.40 -20.07
CA MET A 1 -10.34 6.93 -19.20
C MET A 1 -9.67 7.22 -17.86
N GLY A 2 -9.65 8.49 -17.42
CA GLY A 2 -8.97 8.88 -16.17
C GLY A 2 -9.79 8.48 -14.95
N TYR A 3 -9.12 8.06 -13.89
CA TYR A 3 -9.80 7.63 -12.66
C TYR A 3 -10.36 8.83 -11.88
N PRO A 4 -11.55 8.70 -11.26
CA PRO A 4 -12.15 9.77 -10.47
C PRO A 4 -11.35 10.06 -9.19
N LYS A 5 -11.19 11.35 -8.84
CA LYS A 5 -10.50 11.82 -7.63
C LYS A 5 -11.51 12.12 -6.53
N THR A 6 -11.57 11.28 -5.49
CA THR A 6 -12.62 11.29 -4.45
C THR A 6 -12.07 11.38 -3.02
N GLY A 7 -10.76 11.51 -2.81
CA GLY A 7 -10.15 11.52 -1.48
C GLY A 7 -10.11 10.15 -0.79
N ASN A 8 -10.26 9.07 -1.56
CA ASN A 8 -10.06 7.67 -1.16
C ASN A 8 -9.03 6.94 -2.05
N GLU A 9 -8.30 7.70 -2.87
CA GLU A 9 -7.50 7.18 -3.96
C GLU A 9 -6.34 6.32 -3.47
N VAL A 10 -5.92 5.42 -4.35
CA VAL A 10 -4.70 4.64 -4.15
C VAL A 10 -3.53 5.42 -4.72
N TYR A 11 -2.54 5.72 -3.89
CA TYR A 11 -1.28 6.25 -4.40
C TYR A 11 -0.47 5.12 -5.03
N VAL A 12 0.20 5.40 -6.14
CA VAL A 12 1.18 4.48 -6.76
C VAL A 12 2.54 5.16 -6.79
N SER A 13 3.59 4.49 -6.34
CA SER A 13 4.95 5.01 -6.39
C SER A 13 6.00 3.91 -6.60
N PHE A 14 7.21 4.29 -7.01
CA PHE A 14 8.37 3.40 -7.09
C PHE A 14 9.24 3.42 -5.82
N SER A 15 8.93 4.33 -4.89
CA SER A 15 9.65 4.43 -3.61
C SER A 15 8.69 4.69 -2.46
N LEU A 16 9.13 4.27 -1.27
CA LEU A 16 8.46 4.52 -0.02
C LEU A 16 9.32 5.48 0.81
N SER A 17 8.73 6.58 1.29
CA SER A 17 9.42 7.55 2.14
C SER A 17 8.68 7.77 3.44
N ASN A 18 9.44 7.95 4.54
CA ASN A 18 8.88 8.31 5.85
C ASN A 18 8.04 9.60 5.80
N THR A 19 8.38 10.53 4.90
CA THR A 19 7.63 11.78 4.73
C THR A 19 6.19 11.54 4.24
N MET A 20 5.93 10.43 3.54
CA MET A 20 4.58 10.04 3.11
C MET A 20 3.67 9.73 4.30
N PHE A 21 4.26 9.36 5.45
CA PHE A 21 3.56 9.02 6.69
C PHE A 21 3.51 10.16 7.70
N SER A 22 4.12 11.32 7.42
CA SER A 22 4.26 12.44 8.36
C SER A 22 2.95 12.99 8.93
N GLY A 23 1.82 12.75 8.27
CA GLY A 23 0.49 13.16 8.75
C GLY A 23 -0.25 12.11 9.57
N ILE A 24 0.35 10.93 9.76
CA ILE A 24 -0.24 9.82 10.52
C ILE A 24 0.46 9.81 11.88
N GLY A 25 -0.33 9.79 12.94
CA GLY A 25 0.18 9.64 14.30
C GLY A 25 0.67 8.21 14.56
N LYS A 26 0.32 7.66 15.72
CA LYS A 26 0.53 6.22 15.97
C LYS A 26 -0.38 5.40 15.04
N GLY A 27 0.21 4.47 14.30
CA GLY A 27 -0.54 3.62 13.39
C GLY A 27 0.23 2.39 12.97
N THR A 28 -0.49 1.38 12.48
CA THR A 28 0.08 0.14 11.98
C THR A 28 0.06 0.15 10.45
N ILE A 29 1.13 -0.33 9.84
CA ILE A 29 1.24 -0.48 8.38
C ILE A 29 1.21 -1.97 8.05
N THR A 30 0.24 -2.39 7.26
CA THR A 30 0.21 -3.73 6.68
C THR A 30 0.85 -3.70 5.31
N ARG A 31 1.74 -4.67 5.05
CA ARG A 31 2.41 -4.88 3.76
C ARG A 31 1.93 -6.22 3.18
N GLU A 32 1.45 -6.21 1.94
CA GLU A 32 1.03 -7.41 1.22
C GLU A 32 1.49 -7.38 -0.23
N LEU A 33 1.95 -8.51 -0.76
CA LEU A 33 2.15 -8.68 -2.21
C LEU A 33 0.79 -8.85 -2.87
N VAL A 34 0.55 -8.17 -3.99
CA VAL A 34 -0.74 -8.18 -4.68
C VAL A 34 -0.58 -8.51 -6.16
N SER A 35 -1.62 -9.13 -6.72
CA SER A 35 -1.69 -9.42 -8.16
C SER A 35 -2.11 -8.20 -8.97
N VAL A 36 -1.85 -8.25 -10.26
CA VAL A 36 -2.24 -7.22 -11.24
C VAL A 36 -3.76 -7.10 -11.34
N ASP A 37 -4.47 -8.23 -11.35
CA ASP A 37 -5.94 -8.23 -11.44
C ASP A 37 -6.57 -7.55 -10.22
N TYR A 38 -6.05 -7.83 -9.02
CA TYR A 38 -6.47 -7.15 -7.80
C TYR A 38 -6.25 -5.63 -7.89
N LEU A 39 -5.12 -5.19 -8.46
CA LEU A 39 -4.85 -3.76 -8.64
C LEU A 39 -5.83 -3.10 -9.61
N LYS A 40 -6.20 -3.76 -10.70
CA LYS A 40 -7.19 -3.24 -11.66
C LYS A 40 -8.52 -2.98 -10.98
N ASP A 41 -9.02 -3.95 -10.22
CA ASP A 41 -10.25 -3.80 -9.43
C ASP A 41 -10.14 -2.68 -8.40
N LEU A 42 -8.99 -2.61 -7.71
CA LEU A 42 -8.73 -1.60 -6.69
C LEU A 42 -8.72 -0.18 -7.27
N PHE A 43 -8.05 0.02 -8.40
CA PHE A 43 -7.96 1.32 -9.08
C PHE A 43 -9.31 1.71 -9.68
N GLN A 44 -10.07 0.76 -10.23
CA GLN A 44 -11.43 1.04 -10.71
C GLN A 44 -12.36 1.48 -9.57
N LYS A 45 -12.24 0.87 -8.39
CA LYS A 45 -13.10 1.16 -7.24
C LYS A 45 -12.78 2.49 -6.55
N TYR A 46 -11.50 2.78 -6.33
CA TYR A 46 -11.07 3.90 -5.49
C TYR A 46 -10.40 5.04 -6.27
N GLY A 47 -10.05 4.80 -7.53
CA GLY A 47 -9.17 5.66 -8.30
C GLY A 47 -7.70 5.51 -7.91
N VAL A 48 -6.82 6.02 -8.76
CA VAL A 48 -5.37 5.95 -8.58
C VAL A 48 -4.72 7.30 -8.85
N ILE A 49 -3.74 7.66 -8.01
CA ILE A 49 -2.88 8.83 -8.19
C ILE A 49 -1.44 8.35 -8.28
N VAL A 50 -0.79 8.61 -9.42
CA VAL A 50 0.61 8.26 -9.62
C VAL A 50 1.50 9.34 -9.02
N SER A 51 2.30 8.92 -8.04
CA SER A 51 3.33 9.69 -7.33
C SER A 51 4.71 9.19 -7.78
N ALA A 52 5.07 9.50 -9.03
CA ALA A 52 6.35 9.18 -9.62
C ALA A 52 7.06 10.45 -10.10
N LYS A 53 8.39 10.42 -10.13
CA LYS A 53 9.18 11.51 -10.71
C LYS A 53 9.08 11.47 -12.25
N PRO A 54 9.19 12.61 -12.96
CA PRO A 54 9.20 12.61 -14.43
C PRO A 54 10.29 11.71 -15.04
N GLU A 55 11.44 11.59 -14.38
CA GLU A 55 12.53 10.67 -14.76
C GLU A 55 12.09 9.20 -14.82
N GLN A 56 11.07 8.82 -14.04
CA GLN A 56 10.54 7.46 -13.96
C GLN A 56 9.43 7.20 -14.99
N ARG A 57 9.19 8.14 -15.91
CA ARG A 57 8.18 8.01 -16.96
C ARG A 57 8.31 6.72 -17.75
N ARG A 58 9.53 6.38 -18.19
CA ARG A 58 9.79 5.16 -18.98
C ARG A 58 9.38 3.90 -18.24
N LEU A 59 9.60 3.84 -16.92
CA LEU A 59 9.16 2.72 -16.08
C LEU A 59 7.64 2.61 -16.01
N LEU A 60 6.92 3.73 -15.93
CA LEU A 60 5.45 3.72 -15.96
C LEU A 60 4.90 3.25 -17.31
N GLU A 61 5.53 3.66 -18.40
CA GLU A 61 5.17 3.21 -19.76
C GLU A 61 5.31 1.69 -19.87
N LEU A 62 6.44 1.13 -19.42
CA LEU A 62 6.69 -0.31 -19.42
C LEU A 62 5.70 -1.07 -18.52
N VAL A 63 5.43 -0.56 -17.32
CA VAL A 63 4.43 -1.18 -16.42
C VAL A 63 3.04 -1.18 -17.06
N ASN A 64 2.68 -0.10 -17.76
CA ASN A 64 1.41 -0.03 -18.48
C ASN A 64 1.36 -0.98 -19.66
N GLU A 65 2.44 -1.11 -20.43
CA GLU A 65 2.54 -2.02 -21.57
C GLU A 65 2.49 -3.49 -21.13
N ALA A 66 3.26 -3.84 -20.10
CA ALA A 66 3.36 -5.21 -19.60
C ALA A 66 2.11 -5.69 -18.85
N TYR A 67 1.48 -4.83 -18.05
CA TYR A 67 0.40 -5.23 -17.13
C TYR A 67 -0.97 -4.62 -17.44
N GLY A 68 -1.03 -3.62 -18.33
CA GLY A 68 -2.29 -2.98 -18.71
C GLY A 68 -2.97 -2.22 -17.57
N LEU A 69 -2.19 -1.59 -16.68
CA LEU A 69 -2.74 -0.87 -15.51
C LEU A 69 -3.33 0.51 -15.85
N GLY A 70 -2.96 1.09 -17.00
CA GLY A 70 -3.49 2.38 -17.45
C GLY A 70 -3.17 3.55 -16.49
N LEU A 71 -2.01 3.49 -15.84
CA LEU A 71 -1.53 4.51 -14.92
C LEU A 71 -1.26 5.84 -15.66
N GLU A 72 -1.83 6.94 -15.16
CA GLU A 72 -1.59 8.29 -15.70
C GLU A 72 -0.13 8.68 -15.44
N ILE A 73 0.61 9.00 -16.50
CA ILE A 73 1.99 9.49 -16.41
C ILE A 73 1.92 10.98 -16.02
N PRO A 74 2.35 11.36 -14.81
CA PRO A 74 2.26 12.75 -14.38
C PRO A 74 3.43 13.57 -14.95
N ASP A 75 3.16 14.79 -15.43
CA ASP A 75 4.21 15.72 -15.88
C ASP A 75 5.04 16.28 -14.71
N THR A 76 4.46 16.30 -13.51
CA THR A 76 5.10 16.79 -12.28
C THR A 76 4.89 15.81 -11.12
N LEU A 77 5.85 15.74 -10.20
CA LEU A 77 5.76 14.85 -9.03
C LEU A 77 4.57 15.24 -8.15
N LYS A 78 3.57 14.37 -8.09
CA LYS A 78 2.44 14.48 -7.15
C LYS A 78 2.84 13.78 -5.84
N LEU A 79 3.19 14.53 -4.80
CA LEU A 79 3.61 13.95 -3.52
C LEU A 79 2.48 13.12 -2.89
N ALA A 80 2.71 11.82 -2.72
CA ALA A 80 1.83 10.97 -1.92
C ALA A 80 1.87 11.38 -0.46
N ARG A 81 0.70 11.72 0.11
CA ARG A 81 0.54 11.97 1.54
C ARG A 81 -0.55 11.06 2.09
N LEU A 82 -0.13 10.06 2.84
CA LEU A 82 -1.04 9.13 3.47
C LEU A 82 -1.69 9.80 4.69
N SER A 83 -2.97 9.50 4.87
CA SER A 83 -3.81 10.05 5.93
C SER A 83 -4.90 9.06 6.31
N GLU A 84 -5.73 9.42 7.29
CA GLU A 84 -6.91 8.63 7.64
C GLU A 84 -7.94 8.51 6.51
N LYS A 85 -7.91 9.37 5.50
CA LYS A 85 -8.79 9.27 4.32
C LYS A 85 -8.10 8.47 3.21
N ASN A 86 -6.82 8.77 2.96
CA ASN A 86 -6.00 8.08 1.96
C ASN A 86 -4.99 7.14 2.61
N ARG A 87 -5.42 5.89 2.83
CA ARG A 87 -4.65 4.87 3.57
C ARG A 87 -3.91 3.88 2.67
N ARG A 88 -4.06 3.98 1.36
CA ARG A 88 -3.61 2.96 0.40
C ARG A 88 -2.46 3.50 -0.44
N LEU A 89 -1.34 2.80 -0.40
CA LEU A 89 -0.21 3.03 -1.28
C LEU A 89 0.15 1.69 -1.95
N VAL A 90 0.36 1.71 -3.24
CA VAL A 90 0.91 0.59 -4.01
C VAL A 90 2.31 0.97 -4.43
N LEU A 91 3.28 0.22 -3.92
CA LEU A 91 4.67 0.32 -4.31
C LEU A 91 4.90 -0.62 -5.50
N ILE A 92 5.42 -0.07 -6.59
CA ILE A 92 5.95 -0.85 -7.71
C ILE A 92 7.42 -1.11 -7.40
N SER A 93 7.73 -2.31 -6.94
CA SER A 93 9.09 -2.75 -6.70
C SER A 93 9.70 -3.17 -8.04
N VAL A 94 10.78 -2.49 -8.42
CA VAL A 94 11.54 -2.82 -9.63
C VAL A 94 12.79 -3.59 -9.22
N GLN A 95 12.92 -4.81 -9.73
CA GLN A 95 14.12 -5.64 -9.60
C GLN A 95 14.87 -5.67 -10.93
N GLY A 96 16.13 -6.13 -10.92
CA GLY A 96 16.99 -6.18 -12.12
C GLY A 96 17.67 -4.84 -12.48
N LEU A 97 17.14 -3.71 -12.04
CA LEU A 97 17.73 -2.39 -12.31
C LEU A 97 18.76 -1.95 -11.27
N LYS A 98 19.86 -1.36 -11.75
CA LYS A 98 20.90 -0.74 -10.90
C LYS A 98 20.34 0.41 -10.07
N ARG A 99 20.88 0.58 -8.87
CA ARG A 99 20.48 1.62 -7.90
C ARG A 99 21.72 2.31 -7.34
N VAL A 100 21.58 3.58 -6.98
CA VAL A 100 22.60 4.34 -6.23
C VAL A 100 21.93 4.85 -4.96
N ASN A 101 22.51 4.52 -3.80
CA ASN A 101 21.96 4.85 -2.47
C ASN A 101 20.48 4.42 -2.32
N GLY A 102 20.11 3.26 -2.86
CA GLY A 102 18.75 2.71 -2.83
C GLY A 102 17.77 3.34 -3.83
N SER A 103 18.14 4.44 -4.49
CA SER A 103 17.32 5.11 -5.49
C SER A 103 17.56 4.57 -6.90
N LEU A 104 16.50 4.52 -7.71
CA LEU A 104 16.59 4.23 -9.15
C LEU A 104 17.37 5.36 -9.86
N LEU A 105 18.15 4.98 -10.87
CA LEU A 105 18.87 5.91 -11.72
C LEU A 105 17.89 6.69 -12.62
N PRO A 106 18.28 7.89 -13.08
CA PRO A 106 17.45 8.70 -13.98
C PRO A 106 17.23 8.07 -15.36
N SER A 107 18.12 7.19 -15.80
CA SER A 107 18.07 6.53 -17.09
C SER A 107 18.69 5.14 -17.03
N TYR A 108 18.22 4.26 -17.92
CA TYR A 108 18.69 2.89 -18.11
C TYR A 108 18.76 2.60 -19.62
N SER A 109 19.55 1.60 -20.03
CA SER A 109 19.52 1.10 -21.41
C SER A 109 18.25 0.28 -21.66
N GLU A 110 17.89 0.09 -22.93
CA GLU A 110 16.73 -0.74 -23.30
C GLU A 110 16.91 -2.20 -22.86
N GLU A 111 18.15 -2.71 -22.90
CA GLU A 111 18.51 -4.04 -22.41
C GLU A 111 18.28 -4.16 -20.90
N GLU A 112 18.72 -3.17 -20.11
CA GLU A 112 18.47 -3.14 -18.66
C GLU A 112 16.96 -3.07 -18.36
N PHE A 113 16.18 -2.36 -19.18
CA PHE A 113 14.73 -2.34 -19.04
C PHE A 113 14.06 -3.68 -19.37
N GLN A 114 14.57 -4.45 -20.33
CA GLN A 114 14.04 -5.78 -20.66
C GLN A 114 14.29 -6.81 -19.55
N GLU A 115 15.38 -6.67 -18.81
CA GLU A 115 15.68 -7.52 -17.65
C GLU A 115 14.91 -7.10 -16.39
N ALA A 116 14.26 -5.94 -16.39
CA ALA A 116 13.55 -5.44 -15.24
C ALA A 116 12.28 -6.26 -14.97
N THR A 117 12.14 -6.75 -13.73
CA THR A 117 10.91 -7.37 -13.26
C THR A 117 10.20 -6.45 -12.27
N PHE A 118 8.86 -6.55 -12.25
CA PHE A 118 8.01 -5.69 -11.44
C PHE A 118 7.20 -6.53 -10.48
N GLU A 119 7.25 -6.17 -9.20
CA GLU A 119 6.38 -6.71 -8.16
C GLU A 119 5.53 -5.59 -7.58
N PHE A 120 4.30 -5.92 -7.21
CA PHE A 120 3.38 -4.95 -6.63
C PHE A 120 3.16 -5.25 -5.16
N VAL A 121 3.47 -4.26 -4.32
CA VAL A 121 3.32 -4.35 -2.88
C VAL A 121 2.33 -3.30 -2.43
N LYS A 122 1.21 -3.72 -1.85
CA LYS A 122 0.26 -2.81 -1.23
C LYS A 122 0.64 -2.57 0.23
N TYR A 123 0.69 -1.30 0.58
CA TYR A 123 0.80 -0.77 1.92
C TYR A 123 -0.55 -0.18 2.33
N TYR A 124 -1.07 -0.64 3.46
CA TYR A 124 -2.29 -0.12 4.06
C TYR A 124 -2.01 0.44 5.45
N VAL A 125 -2.37 1.69 5.67
CA VAL A 125 -2.21 2.36 6.96
C VAL A 125 -3.47 2.21 7.80
N GLN A 126 -3.32 1.75 9.03
CA GLN A 126 -4.37 1.67 10.03
C GLN A 126 -4.14 2.75 11.11
N SER A 127 -5.19 3.50 11.45
CA SER A 127 -5.15 4.52 12.53
C SER A 127 -5.08 3.94 13.94
N ARG A 128 -5.10 2.60 14.09
CA ARG A 128 -4.96 1.95 15.40
C ARG A 128 -3.54 1.46 15.57
N HIS A 129 -2.98 1.68 16.75
CA HIS A 129 -1.66 1.17 17.10
C HIS A 129 -1.76 -0.33 17.43
N TYR A 130 -0.70 -1.08 17.09
CA TYR A 130 -0.63 -2.51 17.36
C TYR A 130 -0.79 -2.83 18.86
N ASP A 131 -0.12 -2.07 19.73
CA ASP A 131 -0.20 -2.30 21.18
C ASP A 131 -1.62 -2.12 21.74
N ASP A 132 -2.37 -1.15 21.21
CA ASP A 132 -3.78 -0.93 21.60
C ASP A 132 -4.65 -2.12 21.17
N LEU A 133 -4.40 -2.65 19.96
CA LEU A 133 -5.09 -3.84 19.45
C LEU A 133 -4.76 -5.09 20.28
N VAL A 134 -3.53 -5.24 20.74
CA VAL A 134 -3.11 -6.35 21.61
C VAL A 134 -3.76 -6.23 22.99
N ALA A 135 -3.77 -5.03 23.57
CA ALA A 135 -4.40 -4.78 24.87
C ALA A 135 -5.91 -5.05 24.83
N GLU A 136 -6.60 -4.58 23.78
CA GLU A 136 -8.02 -4.84 23.56
C GLU A 136 -8.29 -6.35 23.39
N ASN A 137 -7.48 -7.05 22.58
CA ASN A 137 -7.62 -8.50 22.42
C ASN A 137 -7.43 -9.27 23.73
N ASN A 138 -6.42 -8.92 24.53
CA ASN A 138 -6.16 -9.60 25.80
C ASN A 138 -7.31 -9.38 26.79
N LYS A 139 -7.86 -8.16 26.82
CA LYS A 139 -9.05 -7.86 27.63
C LYS A 139 -10.25 -8.69 27.18
N LEU A 140 -10.54 -8.70 25.88
CA LEU A 140 -11.67 -9.46 25.32
C LEU A 140 -11.55 -10.97 25.62
N LYS A 141 -10.34 -11.54 25.54
CA LYS A 141 -10.11 -12.93 25.94
C LYS A 141 -10.40 -13.18 27.42
N SER A 142 -9.93 -12.30 28.30
CA SER A 142 -10.17 -12.40 29.74
C SER A 142 -11.67 -12.28 30.08
N ASP A 143 -12.37 -11.38 29.41
CA ASP A 143 -13.82 -11.18 29.60
C ASP A 143 -14.59 -12.42 29.13
N LEU A 144 -14.23 -12.97 27.98
CA LEU A 144 -14.82 -14.21 27.44
C LEU A 144 -14.57 -15.42 28.35
N GLU A 145 -13.34 -15.59 28.85
CA GLU A 145 -12.99 -16.67 29.78
C GLU A 145 -13.79 -16.57 31.08
N SER A 146 -13.97 -15.35 31.60
CA SER A 146 -14.78 -15.09 32.79
C SER A 146 -16.25 -15.44 32.57
N GLU A 147 -16.80 -15.11 31.40
CA GLU A 147 -18.19 -15.43 31.04
C GLU A 147 -18.38 -16.95 30.87
N ILE A 148 -17.45 -17.63 30.21
CA ILE A 148 -17.46 -19.11 30.08
C ILE A 148 -17.41 -19.74 31.48
N ALA A 149 -16.51 -19.30 32.34
CA ALA A 149 -16.38 -19.83 33.70
C ALA A 149 -17.65 -19.61 34.54
N TRP A 150 -18.30 -18.46 34.40
CA TRP A 150 -19.58 -18.19 35.06
C TRP A 150 -20.68 -19.14 34.54
N ARG A 151 -20.82 -19.27 33.22
CA ARG A 151 -21.83 -20.15 32.62
C ARG A 151 -21.64 -21.61 33.01
N THR A 152 -20.39 -22.11 33.00
CA THR A 152 -20.06 -23.49 33.37
C THR A 152 -20.34 -23.77 34.85
N ARG A 153 -20.18 -22.78 35.74
CA ARG A 153 -20.57 -22.90 37.15
C ARG A 153 -22.08 -22.95 37.32
N THR A 154 -22.82 -22.06 36.66
CA THR A 154 -24.29 -22.03 36.76
C THR A 154 -24.96 -23.28 36.18
N THR A 155 -24.35 -23.95 35.18
CA THR A 155 -24.86 -25.22 34.62
C THR A 155 -24.46 -26.46 35.43
N ALA A 156 -23.54 -26.35 36.40
CA ALA A 156 -23.14 -27.46 37.26
C ALA A 156 -23.98 -27.56 38.54
N ASP A 157 -24.71 -26.48 38.87
CA ASP A 157 -25.62 -26.38 40.01
C ASP A 157 -27.10 -26.65 39.63
N GLU A 158 -27.39 -27.03 38.37
CA GLU A 158 -28.68 -27.56 37.89
C GLU A 158 -28.60 -29.08 37.66
#